data_AF-A0A497MIM5-F1
#
_entry.id   AF-A0A497MIM5-F1
#
_cell.length_a   1.000
_cell.length_b   1.000
_cell.length_c   1.000
_cell.angle_alpha   90.00
_cell.angle_beta   90.00
_cell.angle_gamma   90.00
#
_symmetry.space_group_name_H-M   'P 1'
#
loop_
_entity.id
_entity.type
_entity.pdbx_description
1 polymer ?
#
loop_
_entity_poly.entity_id
_entity_poly.type
_entity_poly.pdbx_seq_one_letter_code
_entity_poly.pdbx_strand_id
1 'polypeptide(L)' 'MRIVVFSSLTHTGGLAVAALREVDPSGKFIVIEPTVEKSAAARKQYPWAEVLKKNPDEFLEYLKENAELIDVFVACSD' A
#
# COMPACT_ATOMS: atom_id res chain seq x y z
N MET A 1 7.43 -10.58 -4.81
CA MET A 1 6.59 -9.65 -5.58
C MET A 1 6.77 -8.21 -5.07
N ARG A 2 6.60 -7.21 -5.92
CA ARG A 2 6.36 -5.82 -5.53
C ARG A 2 4.86 -5.60 -5.46
N ILE A 3 4.37 -5.40 -4.24
CA ILE A 3 2.96 -5.32 -3.90
C ILE A 3 2.65 -3.90 -3.44
N VAL A 4 1.65 -3.28 -4.07
CA VAL A 4 1.20 -1.93 -3.72
C VAL A 4 -0.21 -1.99 -3.14
N VAL A 5 -0.41 -1.42 -1.94
CA VAL A 5 -1.74 -1.35 -1.32
C VAL A 5 -2.09 0.11 -1.04
N PHE A 6 -3.18 0.59 -1.64
CA PHE A 6 -3.71 1.92 -1.40
C PHE A 6 -4.81 1.89 -0.34
N SER A 7 -4.74 2.80 0.63
CA SER A 7 -5.68 2.92 1.76
C SER A 7 -5.76 1.63 2.59
N SER A 8 -4.62 1.22 3.12
CA SER A 8 -4.42 0.01 3.94
C SER A 8 -4.99 0.08 5.35
N LEU A 9 -5.31 1.29 5.84
CA LEU A 9 -5.88 1.48 7.19
C LEU A 9 -7.41 1.30 7.25
N THR A 10 -8.03 1.02 6.11
CA THR A 10 -9.41 0.57 6.01
C THR A 10 -9.55 -0.85 6.58
N HIS A 11 -10.77 -1.29 6.91
CA HIS A 11 -10.94 -2.65 7.43
C HIS A 11 -10.51 -3.67 6.36
N THR A 12 -10.95 -3.46 5.13
CA THR A 12 -10.57 -4.30 3.99
C THR A 12 -9.09 -4.18 3.65
N GLY A 13 -8.51 -2.98 3.75
CA GLY A 13 -7.08 -2.74 3.54
C GLY A 13 -6.19 -3.49 4.52
N GLY A 14 -6.54 -3.50 5.80
CA GLY A 14 -5.78 -4.22 6.82
C GLY A 14 -5.76 -5.72 6.55
N LEU A 15 -6.92 -6.29 6.17
CA LEU A 15 -7.03 -7.69 5.78
C LEU A 15 -6.22 -8.00 4.51
N ALA A 16 -6.27 -7.13 3.50
CA ALA A 16 -5.49 -7.30 2.27
C ALA A 16 -3.99 -7.32 2.56
N VAL A 17 -3.49 -6.38 3.38
CA VAL A 17 -2.07 -6.36 3.78
C VAL A 17 -1.69 -7.64 4.52
N ALA A 18 -2.50 -8.09 5.48
CA ALA A 18 -2.23 -9.30 6.25
C ALA A 18 -2.18 -10.55 5.35
N ALA A 19 -3.19 -10.74 4.49
CA ALA A 19 -3.28 -11.89 3.61
C ALA A 19 -2.13 -11.92 2.58
N LEU A 20 -1.83 -10.79 1.94
CA LEU A 20 -0.74 -10.70 0.98
C LEU A 20 0.61 -10.94 1.66
N ARG A 21 0.79 -10.48 2.90
CA ARG A 21 2.03 -10.69 3.66
C ARG A 21 2.25 -12.15 4.03
N GLU A 22 1.18 -12.88 4.31
CA GLU A 22 1.22 -14.33 4.55
C GLU A 22 1.61 -15.09 3.28
N VAL A 23 1.08 -14.69 2.13
CA VAL A 23 1.38 -15.30 0.82
C VAL A 23 2.80 -14.99 0.34
N ASP A 24 3.29 -13.76 0.54
CA ASP A 24 4.66 -13.37 0.19
C ASP A 24 5.39 -12.66 1.36
N PRO A 25 5.92 -13.43 2.32
CA PRO A 25 6.64 -12.89 3.48
C PRO A 25 7.98 -12.21 3.14
N SER A 26 8.45 -12.30 1.90
CA SER A 26 9.71 -11.68 1.45
C SER A 26 9.50 -10.56 0.44
N GLY A 27 8.26 -10.37 -0.02
CA GLY A 27 7.88 -9.37 -1.00
C GLY A 27 8.16 -7.94 -0.55
N LYS A 28 8.36 -7.06 -1.53
CA LYS A 28 8.48 -5.63 -1.28
C LYS A 28 7.07 -5.04 -1.20
N PHE A 29 6.66 -4.65 0.00
CA PHE A 29 5.36 -4.00 0.24
C PHE A 29 5.50 -2.49 0.23
N ILE A 30 4.62 -1.85 -0.53
CA ILE A 30 4.48 -0.41 -0.61
C ILE A 30 3.04 -0.07 -0.21
N VAL A 31 2.89 0.54 0.95
CA VAL A 31 1.62 1.03 1.46
C VAL A 31 1.48 2.50 1.10
N ILE A 32 0.37 2.86 0.49
CA ILE A 32 0.08 4.22 0.05
C ILE A 32 -1.14 4.73 0.80
N GLU A 33 -0.97 5.83 1.52
CA GLU A 33 -2.03 6.46 2.29
C GLU A 33 -2.29 7.90 1.80
N PRO A 34 -3.56 8.34 1.74
CA PRO A 34 -3.91 9.62 1.13
C PRO A 34 -3.55 10.84 1.98
N THR A 35 -3.47 10.68 3.30
CA THR A 35 -3.20 11.78 4.23
C THR A 35 -1.92 11.55 5.02
N VAL A 36 -1.40 12.65 5.60
CA VAL A 36 -0.20 12.62 6.44
C VAL A 36 -0.45 11.78 7.70
N GLU A 37 -1.63 11.93 8.31
CA GLU A 37 -2.05 11.22 9.52
C GLU A 37 -2.12 9.72 9.26
N LYS A 38 -2.79 9.31 8.17
CA LYS A 38 -2.90 7.91 7.77
C LYS A 38 -1.53 7.32 7.41
N SER A 39 -0.69 8.06 6.68
CA SER A 39 0.67 7.62 6.37
C SER A 39 1.52 7.39 7.63
N ALA A 40 1.41 8.30 8.61
CA ALA A 40 2.13 8.16 9.88
C ALA A 40 1.63 6.97 10.71
N ALA A 41 0.31 6.73 10.73
CA ALA A 41 -0.28 5.56 11.38
C ALA A 41 0.15 4.25 10.69
N ALA A 42 0.12 4.20 9.36
CA ALA A 42 0.57 3.05 8.58
C ALA A 42 2.05 2.73 8.81
N ARG A 43 2.94 3.74 8.96
CA ARG A 43 4.35 3.52 9.32
C ARG A 43 4.52 2.84 10.68
N LYS A 44 3.66 3.16 11.65
CA LYS A 44 3.69 2.53 12.98
C LYS A 44 3.16 1.10 12.92
N GLN A 45 2.09 0.88 12.15
CA GLN A 45 1.44 -0.43 12.02
C GLN A 45 2.24 -1.41 11.18
N TYR A 46 2.89 -0.93 10.12
CA TYR A 46 3.65 -1.74 9.16
C TYR A 46 5.11 -1.25 9.06
N PRO A 47 5.92 -1.39 10.13
CA PRO A 47 7.30 -0.90 10.15
C PRO A 47 8.23 -1.60 9.14
N TRP A 48 7.76 -2.72 8.59
CA TRP A 48 8.44 -3.54 7.58
C TRP A 48 8.07 -3.16 6.14
N ALA A 49 7.07 -2.30 5.93
CA ALA A 49 6.64 -1.85 4.61
C ALA A 49 7.20 -0.45 4.28
N GLU A 50 7.41 -0.18 3.00
CA GLU A 50 7.63 1.19 2.52
C GLU A 50 6.29 1.93 2.57
N VAL A 51 6.22 3.10 3.21
CA VAL A 51 4.97 3.86 3.34
C VAL A 51 5.09 5.24 2.70
N LEU A 52 4.25 5.48 1.69
CA LEU A 52 4.20 6.71 0.91
C LEU A 52 2.90 7.48 1.21
N LYS A 53 3.03 8.80 1.40
CA LYS A 53 1.87 9.70 1.34
C LYS A 53 1.62 10.04 -0.12
N LYS A 54 0.47 9.64 -0.66
CA LYS A 54 -0.01 10.06 -1.98
C LYS A 54 -1.54 10.11 -1.96
N ASN A 55 -2.10 11.26 -2.32
CA ASN A 55 -3.53 11.41 -2.57
C ASN A 55 -3.95 10.56 -3.80
N PRO A 56 -5.25 10.45 -4.12
CA PRO A 56 -5.71 9.63 -5.25
C PRO A 56 -5.05 9.97 -6.60
N ASP A 57 -4.92 11.25 -6.94
CA ASP A 57 -4.31 11.67 -8.21
C ASP A 57 -2.81 11.35 -8.25
N GLU A 58 -2.09 11.63 -7.17
CA GLU A 58 -0.67 11.30 -6.98
C GLU A 58 -0.44 9.77 -7.03
N PHE A 59 -1.40 8.99 -6.54
CA PHE A 59 -1.35 7.53 -6.59
C PHE A 59 -1.59 7.01 -8.01
N LEU A 60 -2.57 7.56 -8.73
CA LEU A 60 -2.80 7.20 -10.13
C LEU A 60 -1.57 7.49 -10.99
N GLU A 61 -0.90 8.62 -10.77
CA GLU A 61 0.34 8.93 -11.49
C GLU A 61 1.48 7.97 -11.11
N TYR A 62 1.62 7.68 -9.82
CA TYR A 62 2.58 6.67 -9.36
C TYR A 62 2.36 5.30 -10.02
N LEU A 63 1.10 4.87 -10.18
CA LEU A 63 0.78 3.62 -10.86
C LEU A 63 1.22 3.66 -12.33
N LYS A 64 0.95 4.76 -13.05
CA LYS A 64 1.38 4.89 -14.46
C LYS A 64 2.89 4.85 -14.61
N GLU A 65 3.61 5.57 -13.75
CA GLU A 65 5.07 5.66 -13.79
C GLU A 65 5.76 4.33 -13.43
N ASN A 66 5.10 3.48 -12.64
CA ASN A 66 5.71 2.27 -12.07
C ASN A 66 5.01 0.97 -12.50
N ALA A 67 4.06 1.02 -13.42
CA ALA A 67 3.19 -0.12 -13.77
C ALA A 67 3.97 -1.40 -14.09
N GLU A 68 5.05 -1.29 -14.87
CA GLU A 68 5.88 -2.43 -15.28
C GLU A 68 6.65 -3.08 -14.12
N LEU A 69 6.78 -2.38 -12.99
CA LEU A 69 7.51 -2.84 -11.82
C LEU A 69 6.60 -3.44 -10.74
N ILE A 70 5.28 -3.28 -10.88
CA ILE A 70 4.28 -3.70 -9.90
C ILE A 70 3.70 -5.04 -10.33
N ASP A 71 3.86 -6.07 -9.50
CA ASP A 71 3.27 -7.38 -9.76
C ASP A 71 1.78 -7.41 -9.38
N VAL A 72 1.43 -6.72 -8.28
CA VAL A 72 0.08 -6.67 -7.73
C VAL A 72 -0.18 -5.29 -7.16
N PHE A 73 -1.32 -4.70 -7.51
CA PHE A 73 -1.87 -3.55 -6.78
C PHE A 73 -3.25 -3.88 -6.22
N VAL A 74 -3.53 -3.37 -5.02
CA VAL A 74 -4.84 -3.45 -4.38
C VAL A 74 -5.25 -2.05 -3.95
N ALA A 75 -6.41 -1.60 -4.41
CA ALA A 75 -7.01 -0.35 -3.96
C ALA A 75 -8.19 -0.69 -3.06
N CYS A 76 -8.12 -0.27 -1.79
CA CYS A 76 -9.20 -0.44 -0.84
C CYS A 76 -9.88 0.91 -0.60
N SER A 77 -11.13 1.06 -1.01
CA SER A 77 -11.95 2.21 -0.65
C SER A 77 -13.20 1.68 0.05
N ASP A 78 -13.18 1.65 1.37
CA ASP A 78 -14.40 1.56 2.18
C ASP A 78 -14.84 2.96 2.66
#